data_AF-E4Y7V0-F1
#
_entry.id   AF-E4Y7V0-F1
#
_cell.length_a   1.000
_cell.length_b   1.000
_cell.length_c   1.000
_cell.angle_alpha   90.00
_cell.angle_beta   90.00
_cell.angle_gamma   90.00
#
_symmetry.space_group_name_H-M   'P 1'
#
loop_
_entity.id
_entity.type
_entity.pdbx_description
1 polymer ?
#
loop_
_entity_poly.entity_id
_entity_poly.type
_entity_poly.pdbx_seq_one_letter_code
_entity_poly.pdbx_strand_id
1 'polypeptide(L)'
;MTSQIQSPARIFVFSTIFILNSFIYASLGLLIGAVAPSVESSSFIGPLACIPVLLFAGFFVPVKNIVKYLRWISYTSYGFYSFDALVISIYGTFYQVPQREDLFCSANSTAALTNSTQQSSICSWPTCSVPNCASPLLVLQNREISSDDLTRDWIVLLVFYAFLRLLAFAAVKLKLILSSRIQKKIDEVFRRRRNFKYEIVNCPAQTTTPSFPFRVFNWFIITAIVREAERR
;
A
#
# COMPACT_ATOMS: atom_id res chain seq x y z
N MET A 1 -17.38 22.21 -19.48
CA MET A 1 -17.13 21.69 -18.11
C MET A 1 -18.23 20.68 -17.82
N THR A 2 -17.86 19.43 -17.67
CA THR A 2 -18.73 18.24 -17.77
C THR A 2 -19.68 18.09 -16.59
N SER A 3 -20.97 17.98 -16.84
CA SER A 3 -22.08 17.80 -15.89
C SER A 3 -22.13 16.41 -15.21
N GLN A 4 -20.97 15.82 -14.88
CA GLN A 4 -20.90 14.37 -14.71
C GLN A 4 -21.16 13.78 -13.32
N ILE A 5 -21.51 14.56 -12.28
CA ILE A 5 -22.20 14.04 -11.09
C ILE A 5 -23.21 15.08 -10.58
N GLN A 6 -24.43 15.13 -11.14
CA GLN A 6 -25.42 16.17 -10.81
C GLN A 6 -26.27 15.87 -9.55
N SER A 7 -25.99 14.80 -8.81
CA SER A 7 -26.72 14.50 -7.56
C SER A 7 -25.80 14.60 -6.33
N PRO A 8 -26.15 15.43 -5.33
CA PRO A 8 -25.37 15.58 -4.08
C PRO A 8 -25.12 14.26 -3.37
N ALA A 9 -26.09 13.34 -3.41
CA ALA A 9 -25.98 12.01 -2.81
C ALA A 9 -24.83 11.17 -3.43
N ARG A 10 -24.66 11.21 -4.76
CA ARG A 10 -23.56 10.49 -5.43
C ARG A 10 -22.20 11.06 -5.06
N ILE A 11 -22.09 12.39 -5.02
CA ILE A 11 -20.85 13.07 -4.57
C ILE A 11 -20.51 12.69 -3.14
N PHE A 12 -21.51 12.64 -2.25
CA PHE A 12 -21.30 12.27 -0.85
C PHE A 12 -20.76 10.84 -0.72
N VAL A 13 -21.40 9.86 -1.35
CA VAL A 13 -20.97 8.46 -1.30
C VAL A 13 -19.58 8.28 -1.91
N PHE A 14 -19.34 8.86 -3.10
CA PHE A 14 -18.03 8.85 -3.74
C PHE A 14 -16.94 9.45 -2.82
N SER A 15 -17.21 10.60 -2.22
CA SER A 15 -16.26 11.27 -1.33
C SER A 15 -15.99 10.45 -0.07
N THR A 16 -17.00 9.77 0.49
CA THR A 16 -16.83 8.97 1.70
C THR A 16 -15.99 7.72 1.41
N ILE A 17 -16.16 7.09 0.24
CA ILE A 17 -15.29 5.98 -0.22
C ILE A 17 -13.85 6.48 -0.37
N PHE A 18 -13.64 7.65 -0.97
CA PHE A 18 -12.30 8.25 -1.11
C PHE A 18 -11.65 8.58 0.24
N ILE A 19 -12.41 9.09 1.19
CA ILE A 19 -11.94 9.37 2.56
C ILE A 19 -11.53 8.06 3.25
N LEU A 20 -12.36 7.02 3.17
CA LEU A 20 -12.05 5.71 3.74
C LEU A 20 -10.78 5.11 3.12
N ASN A 21 -10.64 5.20 1.79
CA ASN A 21 -9.44 4.77 1.08
C ASN A 21 -8.20 5.57 1.52
N SER A 22 -8.34 6.88 1.74
CA SER A 22 -7.24 7.73 2.25
C SER A 22 -6.78 7.28 3.65
N PHE A 23 -7.69 6.87 4.53
CA PHE A 23 -7.32 6.31 5.83
C PHE A 23 -6.62 4.95 5.73
N ILE A 24 -6.99 4.12 4.75
CA ILE A 24 -6.28 2.86 4.44
C ILE A 24 -4.84 3.17 3.99
N TYR A 25 -4.66 4.08 3.04
CA TYR A 25 -3.33 4.49 2.57
C TYR A 25 -2.47 5.11 3.67
N ALA A 26 -3.05 5.94 4.54
CA ALA A 26 -2.33 6.49 5.69
C ALA A 26 -1.81 5.38 6.61
N SER A 27 -2.60 4.31 6.80
CA SER A 27 -2.21 3.16 7.62
C SER A 27 -1.13 2.31 6.95
N LEU A 28 -1.21 2.11 5.63
CA LEU A 28 -0.17 1.46 4.84
C LEU A 28 1.14 2.25 4.88
N GLY A 29 1.09 3.58 4.77
CA GLY A 29 2.27 4.44 4.89
C GLY A 29 2.96 4.31 6.25
N LEU A 30 2.19 4.23 7.34
CA LEU A 30 2.72 3.97 8.68
C LEU A 30 3.37 2.58 8.78
N LEU A 31 2.78 1.56 8.15
CA LEU A 31 3.33 0.20 8.13
C LEU A 31 4.66 0.15 7.35
N ILE A 32 4.70 0.77 6.16
CA ILE A 32 5.90 0.85 5.34
C ILE A 32 7.01 1.61 6.08
N GLY A 33 6.70 2.75 6.69
CA GLY A 33 7.66 3.52 7.50
C GLY A 33 8.14 2.78 8.76
N ALA A 34 7.30 1.90 9.33
CA ALA A 34 7.70 1.05 10.44
C ALA A 34 8.64 -0.07 9.99
N VAL A 35 8.37 -0.73 8.85
CA VAL A 35 9.19 -1.84 8.35
C VAL A 35 10.49 -1.36 7.71
N ALA A 36 10.50 -0.19 7.07
CA ALA A 36 11.66 0.31 6.36
C ALA A 36 12.84 0.62 7.32
N PRO A 37 14.07 0.21 6.97
CA PRO A 37 15.28 0.52 7.74
C PRO A 37 15.72 1.98 7.58
N SER A 38 15.40 2.59 6.44
CA SER A 38 15.74 3.99 6.13
C SER A 38 14.59 4.71 5.45
N VAL A 39 14.59 6.04 5.50
CA VAL A 39 13.56 6.86 4.84
C VAL A 39 13.64 6.71 3.31
N GLU A 40 14.84 6.60 2.76
CA GLU A 40 15.07 6.41 1.33
C GLU A 40 14.48 5.09 0.83
N SER A 41 14.71 3.98 1.55
CA SER A 41 14.15 2.67 1.19
C SER A 41 12.61 2.66 1.27
N SER A 42 12.03 3.37 2.23
CA SER A 42 10.57 3.52 2.35
C SER A 42 9.93 4.15 1.10
N SER A 43 10.59 5.15 0.51
CA SER A 43 10.08 5.86 -0.67
C SER A 43 10.03 4.98 -1.92
N PHE A 44 10.93 3.99 -2.05
CA PHE A 44 10.90 3.02 -3.14
C PHE A 44 9.84 1.92 -2.94
N ILE A 45 9.56 1.56 -1.69
CA ILE A 45 8.57 0.50 -1.36
C ILE A 45 7.14 0.96 -1.66
N GLY A 46 6.83 2.25 -1.54
CA GLY A 46 5.49 2.79 -1.79
C GLY A 46 4.95 2.44 -3.18
N PRO A 47 5.59 2.88 -4.27
CA PRO A 47 5.17 2.53 -5.63
C PRO A 47 5.17 1.02 -5.89
N LEU A 48 6.17 0.31 -5.35
CA LEU A 48 6.29 -1.14 -5.50
C LEU A 48 5.11 -1.90 -4.88
N ALA A 49 4.55 -1.39 -3.77
CA ALA A 49 3.36 -1.93 -3.14
C ALA A 49 2.06 -1.53 -3.88
N CYS A 50 2.01 -0.34 -4.48
CA CYS A 50 0.84 0.13 -5.22
C CYS A 50 0.59 -0.64 -6.53
N ILE A 51 1.65 -1.00 -7.27
CA ILE A 51 1.54 -1.70 -8.57
C ILE A 51 0.71 -3.00 -8.47
N PRO A 52 1.03 -3.96 -7.58
CA PRO A 52 0.25 -5.19 -7.48
C PRO A 52 -1.18 -4.93 -7.00
N VAL A 53 -1.38 -3.97 -6.09
CA VAL A 53 -2.73 -3.60 -5.63
C VAL A 53 -3.60 -3.12 -6.78
N LEU A 54 -3.06 -2.27 -7.66
CA LEU A 54 -3.76 -1.78 -8.85
C LEU A 54 -4.00 -2.87 -9.88
N LEU A 55 -3.05 -3.79 -10.06
CA LEU A 55 -3.19 -4.90 -11.01
C LEU A 55 -4.35 -5.84 -10.62
N PHE A 56 -4.48 -6.13 -9.32
CA PHE A 56 -5.56 -6.98 -8.80
C PHE A 56 -6.85 -6.22 -8.48
N ALA A 57 -6.91 -4.89 -8.67
CA ALA A 57 -8.11 -4.10 -8.44
C ALA A 57 -9.24 -4.37 -9.44
N GLY A 58 -8.97 -5.11 -10.52
CA GLY A 58 -9.97 -5.45 -11.54
C GLY A 58 -10.18 -4.39 -12.60
N PHE A 59 -9.30 -3.37 -12.67
CA PHE A 59 -9.29 -2.35 -13.73
C PHE A 59 -8.68 -2.90 -15.04
N PHE A 60 -7.52 -3.56 -14.98
CA PHE A 60 -6.82 -4.05 -16.17
C PHE A 60 -7.35 -5.41 -16.66
N VAL A 61 -7.72 -6.29 -15.73
CA VAL A 61 -8.23 -7.63 -16.05
C VAL A 61 -9.48 -7.88 -15.20
N PRO A 62 -10.65 -8.12 -15.81
CA PRO A 62 -11.85 -8.46 -15.06
C PRO A 62 -11.65 -9.82 -14.36
N VAL A 63 -12.14 -9.94 -13.12
CA VAL A 63 -11.89 -11.10 -12.24
C VAL A 63 -12.34 -12.44 -12.84
N LYS A 64 -13.34 -12.41 -13.73
CA LYS A 64 -13.79 -13.60 -14.47
C LYS A 64 -12.71 -14.20 -15.39
N ASN A 65 -11.84 -13.37 -15.96
CA ASN A 65 -10.78 -13.79 -16.87
C ASN A 65 -9.49 -14.21 -16.13
N ILE A 66 -9.43 -14.00 -14.81
CA ILE A 66 -8.29 -14.42 -13.98
C ILE A 66 -8.39 -15.93 -13.74
N VAL A 67 -7.28 -16.64 -13.98
CA VAL A 67 -7.15 -18.08 -13.71
C VAL A 67 -7.55 -18.40 -12.26
N LYS A 68 -8.24 -19.54 -12.06
CA LYS A 68 -8.86 -19.90 -10.75
C LYS A 68 -7.89 -19.80 -9.57
N TYR A 69 -6.64 -20.19 -9.78
CA TYR A 69 -5.59 -20.15 -8.76
C TYR A 69 -5.13 -18.75 -8.35
N LEU A 70 -5.33 -17.71 -9.18
CA LEU A 70 -4.98 -16.33 -8.83
C LEU A 70 -6.18 -15.52 -8.34
N ARG A 71 -7.40 -16.05 -8.49
CA ARG A 71 -8.64 -15.34 -8.17
C ARG A 71 -8.77 -15.01 -6.67
N TRP A 72 -8.25 -15.86 -5.78
CA TRP A 72 -8.30 -15.61 -4.34
C TRP A 72 -7.54 -14.34 -3.93
N ILE A 73 -6.42 -14.03 -4.60
CA ILE A 73 -5.61 -12.83 -4.31
C ILE A 73 -6.44 -11.57 -4.56
N SER A 74 -7.19 -11.54 -5.66
CA SER A 74 -8.11 -10.44 -5.97
C SER A 74 -9.18 -10.26 -4.90
N TYR A 75 -9.75 -11.35 -4.37
CA TYR A 75 -10.72 -11.28 -3.27
C TYR A 75 -10.11 -10.87 -1.92
N THR A 76 -8.80 -10.98 -1.73
CA THR A 76 -8.14 -10.51 -0.50
C THR A 76 -7.70 -9.04 -0.58
N SER A 77 -7.67 -8.46 -1.77
CA SER A 77 -7.17 -7.10 -1.99
C SER A 77 -8.24 -6.05 -1.71
N TYR A 78 -7.94 -5.08 -0.85
CA TYR A 78 -8.81 -3.91 -0.64
C TYR A 78 -9.00 -3.07 -1.91
N GLY A 79 -8.03 -3.11 -2.83
CA GLY A 79 -8.08 -2.37 -4.09
C GLY A 79 -9.23 -2.83 -4.98
N PHE A 80 -9.57 -4.12 -4.95
CA PHE A 80 -10.70 -4.66 -5.70
C PHE A 80 -12.03 -4.08 -5.20
N TYR A 81 -12.28 -4.17 -3.89
CA TYR A 81 -13.50 -3.64 -3.26
C TYR A 81 -13.59 -2.12 -3.34
N SER A 82 -12.46 -1.41 -3.21
CA SER A 82 -12.44 0.05 -3.38
C SER A 82 -12.80 0.45 -4.81
N PHE A 83 -12.24 -0.23 -5.82
CA PHE A 83 -12.57 0.06 -7.21
C PHE A 83 -14.01 -0.35 -7.58
N ASP A 84 -14.53 -1.40 -6.94
CA ASP A 84 -15.92 -1.82 -7.11
C ASP A 84 -16.91 -0.77 -6.56
N ALA A 85 -16.74 -0.40 -5.29
CA ALA A 85 -17.51 0.64 -4.64
C ALA A 85 -17.45 2.00 -5.39
N LEU A 86 -16.29 2.36 -5.93
CA LEU A 86 -16.14 3.57 -6.74
C LEU A 86 -16.95 3.52 -8.04
N VAL A 87 -16.90 2.40 -8.77
CA VAL A 87 -17.67 2.23 -10.00
C VAL A 87 -19.17 2.24 -9.71
N ILE A 88 -19.61 1.57 -8.64
CA ILE A 88 -21.01 1.62 -8.19
C ILE A 88 -21.42 3.05 -7.82
N SER A 89 -20.56 3.81 -7.14
CA SER A 89 -20.88 5.20 -6.73
C SER A 89 -21.13 6.14 -7.92
N ILE A 90 -20.46 5.89 -9.05
CA ILE A 90 -20.57 6.70 -10.28
C ILE A 90 -21.74 6.23 -11.16
N TYR A 91 -21.80 4.93 -11.46
CA TYR A 91 -22.68 4.36 -12.48
C TYR A 91 -23.86 3.56 -11.91
N GLY A 92 -23.74 3.07 -10.68
CA GLY A 92 -24.74 2.22 -10.04
C GLY A 92 -25.98 2.95 -9.54
N THR A 93 -27.00 2.15 -9.22
CA THR A 93 -28.16 2.58 -8.42
C THR A 93 -28.06 2.00 -7.04
N PHE A 94 -27.72 2.84 -6.09
CA PHE A 94 -27.66 2.46 -4.69
C PHE A 94 -28.54 3.41 -3.92
N TYR A 95 -29.23 2.89 -2.90
CA TYR A 95 -30.19 3.69 -2.12
C TYR A 95 -31.26 4.34 -3.03
N GLN A 96 -31.96 5.37 -2.57
CA GLN A 96 -32.95 6.15 -3.33
C GLN A 96 -32.35 7.03 -4.45
N VAL A 97 -31.13 6.72 -4.93
CA VAL A 97 -30.47 7.47 -6.00
C VAL A 97 -30.87 6.88 -7.35
N PRO A 98 -31.55 7.65 -8.23
CA PRO A 98 -32.02 7.13 -9.52
C PRO A 98 -30.86 6.82 -10.47
N GLN A 99 -31.11 5.93 -11.44
CA GLN A 99 -30.15 5.59 -12.52
C GLN A 99 -29.60 6.86 -13.19
N ARG A 100 -28.34 6.80 -13.60
CA ARG A 100 -27.72 7.89 -14.36
C ARG A 100 -28.34 7.93 -15.76
N GLU A 101 -28.56 9.13 -16.27
CA GLU A 101 -28.99 9.34 -17.66
C GLU A 101 -27.94 8.81 -18.64
N ASP A 102 -28.42 8.31 -19.78
CA ASP A 102 -27.58 7.81 -20.85
C ASP A 102 -26.67 8.91 -21.40
N LEU A 103 -25.46 8.54 -21.83
CA LEU A 103 -24.56 9.50 -22.44
C LEU A 103 -25.18 10.03 -23.74
N PHE A 104 -25.12 11.35 -23.96
CA PHE A 104 -25.56 11.97 -25.21
C PHE A 104 -24.84 11.34 -26.41
N CYS A 105 -25.61 10.69 -27.28
CA CYS A 105 -25.14 10.22 -28.57
C CYS A 105 -25.57 11.20 -29.64
N SER A 106 -24.62 11.75 -30.39
CA SER A 106 -24.96 12.46 -31.63
C SER A 106 -25.19 11.42 -32.73
N ALA A 107 -26.43 11.27 -33.19
CA ALA A 107 -26.81 10.37 -34.28
C ALA A 107 -26.29 10.82 -35.67
N ASN A 108 -25.39 11.80 -35.73
CA ASN A 108 -24.84 12.32 -36.98
C ASN A 108 -23.60 11.53 -37.44
N SER A 109 -23.75 10.21 -37.55
CA SER A 109 -23.01 9.42 -38.53
C SER A 109 -23.90 8.24 -38.95
N THR A 110 -24.54 8.45 -40.08
CA THR A 110 -25.34 7.54 -40.89
C THR A 110 -24.95 6.05 -40.76
N ALA A 111 -25.71 5.32 -39.95
CA ALA A 111 -25.98 3.90 -40.16
C ALA A 111 -27.49 3.71 -40.11
N ALA A 112 -28.16 4.25 -41.15
CA ALA A 112 -29.53 3.88 -41.48
C ALA A 112 -29.52 2.42 -41.97
N LEU A 113 -29.51 1.47 -41.03
CA LEU A 113 -30.00 0.12 -41.30
C LEU A 113 -31.52 0.20 -41.28
N THR A 114 -32.06 0.24 -42.48
CA THR A 114 -33.49 0.21 -42.76
C THR A 114 -34.09 -1.14 -42.35
N ASN A 115 -35.31 -1.06 -41.82
CA ASN A 115 -36.28 -2.13 -41.62
C ASN A 115 -36.03 -3.09 -40.44
N SER A 116 -36.42 -2.66 -39.25
CA SER A 116 -37.28 -3.49 -38.39
C SER A 116 -37.93 -2.64 -37.29
N THR A 117 -39.22 -2.86 -37.09
CA THR A 117 -40.06 -2.26 -36.07
C THR A 117 -39.65 -2.74 -34.68
N GLN A 118 -38.75 -2.01 -34.03
CA GLN A 118 -38.71 -1.86 -32.57
C GLN A 118 -37.82 -0.66 -32.22
N GLN A 119 -38.46 0.37 -31.66
CA GLN A 119 -37.87 1.63 -31.25
C GLN A 119 -36.91 1.39 -30.06
N SER A 120 -35.64 1.14 -30.35
CA SER A 120 -34.53 1.34 -29.40
C SER A 120 -33.47 2.13 -30.13
N SER A 121 -33.20 3.35 -29.67
CA SER A 121 -32.19 4.25 -30.23
C SER A 121 -30.79 3.66 -30.06
N ILE A 122 -30.33 2.92 -31.07
CA ILE A 122 -29.00 2.30 -31.10
C ILE A 122 -27.97 3.42 -31.28
N CYS A 123 -27.30 3.79 -30.20
CA CYS A 123 -26.09 4.60 -30.26
C CYS A 123 -24.91 3.76 -30.77
N SER A 124 -24.64 3.77 -32.07
CA SER A 124 -23.43 3.17 -32.65
C SER A 124 -22.26 4.15 -32.61
N TRP A 125 -21.39 4.03 -31.60
CA TRP A 125 -20.05 4.61 -31.68
C TRP A 125 -19.20 3.76 -32.64
N PRO A 126 -18.29 4.33 -33.45
CA PRO A 126 -17.47 3.57 -34.40
C PRO A 126 -16.61 2.46 -33.75
N THR A 127 -16.51 2.44 -32.42
CA THR A 127 -15.77 1.45 -31.62
C THR A 127 -16.65 0.52 -30.79
N CYS A 128 -17.99 0.61 -30.87
CA CYS A 128 -18.89 -0.16 -30.02
C CYS A 128 -19.96 -0.90 -30.83
N SER A 129 -19.82 -2.23 -30.92
CA SER A 129 -20.72 -3.11 -31.69
C SER A 129 -21.93 -3.62 -30.90
N VAL A 130 -22.15 -3.13 -29.67
CA VAL A 130 -23.21 -3.60 -28.76
C VAL A 130 -24.42 -2.64 -28.83
N PRO A 131 -25.67 -3.12 -28.84
CA PRO A 131 -26.83 -2.23 -28.70
C PRO A 131 -26.79 -1.46 -27.37
N ASN A 132 -27.17 -0.17 -27.38
CA ASN A 132 -27.24 0.73 -26.20
C ASN A 132 -25.91 1.01 -25.47
N CYS A 133 -24.79 1.14 -26.19
CA CYS A 133 -23.47 1.51 -25.64
C CYS A 133 -23.42 2.81 -24.81
N ALA A 134 -24.47 3.63 -24.88
CA ALA A 134 -24.58 4.86 -24.08
C ALA A 134 -25.02 4.63 -22.65
N SER A 135 -25.56 3.44 -22.35
CA SER A 135 -26.12 3.13 -21.05
C SER A 135 -25.02 2.85 -20.01
N PRO A 136 -25.08 3.50 -18.83
CA PRO A 136 -24.09 3.34 -17.76
C PRO A 136 -24.10 1.92 -17.16
N LEU A 137 -25.19 1.17 -17.36
CA LEU A 137 -25.38 -0.20 -16.89
C LEU A 137 -24.45 -1.21 -17.57
N LEU A 138 -23.99 -0.94 -18.80
CA LEU A 138 -23.06 -1.83 -19.49
C LEU A 138 -21.71 -1.93 -18.79
N VAL A 139 -21.28 -0.87 -18.11
CA VAL A 139 -20.03 -0.89 -17.30
C VAL A 139 -20.18 -1.86 -16.13
N LEU A 140 -21.34 -1.86 -15.48
CA LEU A 140 -21.65 -2.75 -14.36
C LEU A 140 -21.85 -4.19 -14.85
N GLN A 141 -22.55 -4.38 -15.97
CA GLN A 141 -22.80 -5.71 -16.54
C GLN A 141 -21.51 -6.37 -17.06
N ASN A 142 -20.61 -5.62 -17.71
CA ASN A 142 -19.33 -6.16 -18.16
C ASN A 142 -18.46 -6.67 -17.00
N ARG A 143 -18.63 -6.05 -15.83
CA ARG A 143 -17.92 -6.40 -14.60
C ARG A 143 -18.73 -7.34 -13.67
N GLU A 144 -19.98 -7.68 -14.04
CA GLU A 144 -20.92 -8.49 -13.26
C GLU A 144 -21.17 -7.96 -11.83
N ILE A 145 -21.22 -6.63 -11.68
CA ILE A 145 -21.41 -5.99 -10.38
C ILE A 145 -22.90 -5.75 -10.14
N SER A 146 -23.42 -6.26 -9.02
CA SER A 146 -24.76 -5.92 -8.56
C SER A 146 -24.72 -4.71 -7.62
N SER A 147 -25.77 -3.90 -7.63
CA SER A 147 -25.83 -2.70 -6.79
C SER A 147 -25.99 -3.00 -5.29
N ASP A 148 -26.46 -4.21 -4.96
CA ASP A 148 -26.59 -4.70 -3.57
C ASP A 148 -25.23 -4.97 -2.91
N ASP A 149 -24.14 -5.05 -3.69
CA ASP A 149 -22.80 -5.31 -3.17
C ASP A 149 -22.15 -4.08 -2.51
N LEU A 150 -22.72 -2.86 -2.66
CA LEU A 150 -22.11 -1.65 -2.11
C LEU A 150 -21.93 -1.73 -0.58
N THR A 151 -22.95 -2.19 0.15
CA THR A 151 -22.87 -2.32 1.61
C THR A 151 -21.81 -3.35 2.02
N ARG A 152 -21.67 -4.43 1.25
CA ARG A 152 -20.65 -5.45 1.48
C ARG A 152 -19.25 -4.85 1.30
N ASP A 153 -19.02 -4.09 0.25
CA ASP A 153 -17.73 -3.45 -0.01
C ASP A 153 -17.34 -2.48 1.12
N TRP A 154 -18.31 -1.69 1.60
CA TRP A 154 -18.13 -0.81 2.75
C TRP A 154 -17.69 -1.55 4.01
N ILE A 155 -18.39 -2.64 4.35
CA ILE A 155 -18.07 -3.46 5.52
C ILE A 155 -16.68 -4.06 5.39
N VAL A 156 -16.35 -4.63 4.22
CA VAL A 156 -15.04 -5.23 3.97
C VAL A 156 -13.93 -4.19 4.08
N LEU A 157 -14.11 -3.00 3.51
CA LEU A 157 -13.14 -1.90 3.61
C LEU A 157 -12.94 -1.43 5.05
N LEU A 158 -14.01 -1.33 5.85
CA LEU A 158 -13.92 -0.96 7.27
C LEU A 158 -13.18 -2.01 8.11
N VAL A 159 -13.50 -3.30 7.91
CA VAL A 159 -12.81 -4.41 8.58
C VAL A 159 -11.33 -4.43 8.21
N PHE A 160 -11.03 -4.27 6.92
CA PHE A 160 -9.65 -4.23 6.43
C PHE A 160 -8.88 -3.03 6.98
N TYR A 161 -9.51 -1.85 7.04
CA TYR A 161 -8.94 -0.66 7.68
C TYR A 161 -8.60 -0.91 9.15
N ALA A 162 -9.54 -1.46 9.92
CA ALA A 162 -9.31 -1.78 11.34
C ALA A 162 -8.16 -2.78 11.51
N PHE A 163 -8.12 -3.83 10.68
CA PHE A 163 -7.04 -4.81 10.67
C PHE A 163 -5.67 -4.18 10.36
N LEU A 164 -5.57 -3.37 9.29
CA LEU A 164 -4.35 -2.65 8.96
C LEU A 164 -3.92 -1.69 10.06
N ARG A 165 -4.86 -1.04 10.74
CA ARG A 165 -4.56 -0.17 11.88
C ARG A 165 -3.98 -0.93 13.06
N LEU A 166 -4.54 -2.10 13.38
CA LEU A 166 -3.99 -2.97 14.42
C LEU A 166 -2.58 -3.44 14.06
N LEU A 167 -2.36 -3.86 12.81
CA LEU A 167 -1.04 -4.24 12.32
C LEU A 167 -0.04 -3.08 12.37
N ALA A 168 -0.43 -1.89 11.92
CA ALA A 168 0.41 -0.70 11.96
C ALA A 168 0.77 -0.33 13.41
N PHE A 169 -0.19 -0.39 14.33
CA PHE A 169 0.06 -0.16 15.76
C PHE A 169 1.05 -1.20 16.31
N ALA A 170 0.86 -2.48 16.01
CA ALA A 170 1.75 -3.55 16.45
C ALA A 170 3.17 -3.37 15.88
N ALA A 171 3.29 -3.05 14.58
CA ALA A 171 4.57 -2.84 13.89
C ALA A 171 5.34 -1.65 14.49
N VAL A 172 4.66 -0.52 14.71
CA VAL A 172 5.27 0.67 15.33
C VAL A 172 5.70 0.36 16.77
N LYS A 173 4.85 -0.30 17.56
CA LYS A 173 5.19 -0.72 18.93
C LYS A 173 6.39 -1.67 18.94
N LEU A 174 6.42 -2.64 18.04
CA LEU A 174 7.53 -3.58 17.92
C LEU A 174 8.83 -2.86 17.56
N LYS A 175 8.80 -1.90 16.62
CA LYS A 175 9.97 -1.08 16.24
C LYS A 175 10.49 -0.27 17.43
N LEU A 176 9.61 0.36 18.19
CA LEU A 176 9.97 1.14 19.38
C LEU A 176 10.61 0.25 20.46
N ILE A 177 9.99 -0.89 20.75
CA ILE A 177 10.51 -1.85 21.73
C ILE A 177 11.88 -2.37 21.28
N LEU A 178 12.01 -2.76 20.01
CA LEU A 178 13.27 -3.25 19.45
C LEU A 178 14.37 -2.19 19.54
N SER A 179 14.09 -0.95 19.14
CA SER A 179 15.04 0.16 19.24
C SER A 179 15.53 0.40 20.67
N SER A 180 14.61 0.41 21.64
CA SER A 180 14.97 0.57 23.06
C SER A 180 15.84 -0.59 23.59
N ARG A 181 15.57 -1.83 23.16
CA ARG A 181 16.36 -3.01 23.53
C ARG A 181 17.75 -2.96 22.90
N ILE A 182 17.84 -2.57 21.63
CA ILE A 182 19.11 -2.40 20.93
C ILE A 182 19.94 -1.33 21.63
N GLN A 183 19.37 -0.17 21.94
CA GLN A 183 20.08 0.91 22.62
C GLN A 183 20.62 0.47 23.98
N LYS A 184 19.81 -0.21 24.80
CA LYS A 184 20.26 -0.76 26.08
C LYS A 184 21.43 -1.74 25.92
N LYS A 185 21.37 -2.60 24.92
CA LYS A 185 22.44 -3.58 24.64
C LYS A 185 23.72 -2.88 24.17
N ILE A 186 23.59 -1.86 23.33
CA ILE A 186 24.70 -1.01 22.90
C ILE A 186 25.33 -0.29 24.10
N ASP A 187 24.51 0.34 24.96
CA ASP A 187 24.97 1.03 26.15
C ASP A 187 25.68 0.07 27.13
N GLU A 188 25.18 -1.16 27.28
CA GLU A 188 25.82 -2.20 28.09
C GLU A 188 27.19 -2.60 27.52
N VAL A 189 27.29 -2.79 26.19
CA VAL A 189 28.56 -3.09 25.50
C VAL A 189 29.56 -1.93 25.65
N PHE A 190 29.11 -0.68 25.46
CA PHE A 190 29.95 0.50 25.65
C PHE A 190 30.41 0.67 27.11
N ARG A 191 29.54 0.36 28.08
CA ARG A 191 29.88 0.37 29.50
C ARG A 191 30.97 -0.66 29.82
N ARG A 192 30.85 -1.90 29.30
CA ARG A 192 31.89 -2.94 29.47
C ARG A 192 33.22 -2.54 28.87
N ARG A 193 33.24 -1.96 27.65
CA ARG A 193 34.49 -1.46 27.04
C ARG A 193 35.16 -0.38 27.87
N ARG A 194 34.38 0.54 28.47
CA ARG A 194 34.92 1.57 29.38
C ARG A 194 35.54 0.96 30.64
N ASN A 195 34.84 0.03 31.29
CA ASN A 195 35.34 -0.62 32.50
C ASN A 195 36.65 -1.38 32.24
N PHE A 196 36.73 -2.13 31.15
CA PHE A 196 37.96 -2.84 30.77
C PHE A 196 39.15 -1.90 30.54
N LYS A 197 38.91 -0.73 29.91
CA LYS A 197 39.95 0.28 29.70
C LYS A 197 40.44 0.89 31.02
N TYR A 198 39.55 1.05 32.01
CA TYR A 198 39.91 1.52 33.35
C TYR A 198 40.74 0.48 34.12
N GLU A 199 40.36 -0.81 34.04
CA GLU A 199 41.11 -1.91 34.67
C GLU A 199 42.54 -2.01 34.13
N ILE A 200 42.75 -1.91 32.80
CA ILE A 200 44.11 -1.96 32.21
C ILE A 200 44.99 -0.79 32.69
N VAL A 201 44.44 0.42 32.81
CA VAL A 201 45.19 1.61 33.25
C VAL A 201 45.57 1.51 34.72
N ASN A 202 44.72 0.90 35.56
CA ASN A 202 44.93 0.81 37.00
C ASN A 202 45.51 -0.54 37.45
N CYS A 203 45.98 -1.38 36.54
CA CYS A 203 46.75 -2.56 36.92
C CYS A 203 48.01 -2.10 37.68
N PRO A 204 48.19 -2.49 38.96
CA PRO A 204 49.43 -2.21 39.66
C PRO A 204 50.55 -2.86 38.86
N ALA A 205 51.58 -2.08 38.52
CA ALA A 205 52.81 -2.63 37.97
C ALA A 205 53.34 -3.63 38.98
N GLN A 206 53.13 -4.92 38.75
CA GLN A 206 53.83 -5.95 39.48
C GLN A 206 55.30 -5.82 39.10
N THR A 207 56.03 -5.15 39.99
CA THR A 207 57.48 -5.05 40.05
C THR A 207 58.05 -6.43 40.34
N THR A 208 58.04 -7.31 39.34
CA THR A 208 58.95 -8.46 39.27
C THR A 208 59.57 -8.49 37.89
N THR A 209 60.49 -7.56 37.66
CA THR A 209 61.49 -7.68 36.59
C THR A 209 62.70 -8.46 37.15
N PRO A 210 63.05 -9.65 36.65
CA PRO A 210 64.45 -9.92 36.41
C PRO A 210 64.88 -9.04 35.23
N SER A 211 65.98 -8.31 35.40
CA SER A 211 66.57 -7.36 34.45
C SER A 211 66.64 -7.89 33.01
N PHE A 212 65.77 -7.36 32.13
CA PHE A 212 65.90 -7.46 30.67
C PHE A 212 65.60 -6.08 30.05
N PRO A 213 66.29 -5.69 28.95
CA PRO A 213 66.40 -4.29 28.54
C PRO A 213 65.08 -3.74 27.96
N PHE A 214 64.58 -2.69 28.63
CA PHE A 214 63.25 -2.08 28.50
C PHE A 214 62.90 -1.38 27.17
N ARG A 215 63.87 -1.19 26.25
CA ARG A 215 63.65 -0.34 25.06
C ARG A 215 62.97 -1.04 23.88
N VAL A 216 63.07 -2.37 23.77
CA VAL A 216 62.57 -3.10 22.59
C VAL A 216 61.14 -3.59 22.78
N PHE A 217 60.73 -3.90 24.01
CA PHE A 217 59.45 -4.52 24.30
C PHE A 217 58.26 -3.54 24.23
N ASN A 218 58.46 -2.29 24.65
CA ASN A 218 57.40 -1.28 24.65
C ASN A 218 56.99 -0.85 23.23
N TRP A 219 57.94 -0.87 22.27
CA TRP A 219 57.65 -0.54 20.88
C TRP A 219 56.84 -1.64 20.17
N PHE A 220 57.11 -2.92 20.47
CA PHE A 220 56.38 -4.03 19.87
C PHE A 220 54.94 -4.15 20.37
N ILE A 221 54.68 -3.90 21.65
CA ILE A 221 53.31 -3.95 22.17
C ILE A 221 52.48 -2.76 21.69
N ILE A 222 53.07 -1.55 21.66
CA ILE A 222 52.35 -0.36 21.16
C ILE A 222 52.06 -0.50 19.66
N THR A 223 53.01 -1.00 18.86
CA THR A 223 52.77 -1.24 17.42
C THR A 223 51.79 -2.38 17.18
N ALA A 224 51.79 -3.45 17.98
CA ALA A 224 50.79 -4.52 17.88
C ALA A 224 49.38 -4.03 18.23
N ILE A 225 49.23 -3.20 19.26
CA ILE A 225 47.93 -2.62 19.65
C ILE A 225 47.42 -1.65 18.59
N VAL A 226 48.29 -0.79 18.04
CA VAL A 226 47.93 0.14 16.96
C VAL A 226 47.55 -0.61 15.68
N ARG A 227 48.28 -1.67 15.33
CA ARG A 227 48.04 -2.48 14.12
C ARG A 227 46.80 -3.38 14.21
N GLU A 228 46.33 -3.68 15.41
CA GLU A 228 45.07 -4.41 15.64
C GLU A 228 43.86 -3.44 15.69
N ALA A 229 44.08 -2.19 16.12
CA ALA A 229 43.06 -1.14 16.10
C ALA A 229 42.78 -0.61 14.68
N GLU A 230 43.74 -0.69 13.77
CA GLU A 230 43.59 -0.28 12.36
C GLU A 230 42.92 -1.35 11.48
N ARG A 231 42.73 -2.57 12.01
CA ARG A 231 42.14 -3.72 11.30
C ARG A 231 40.66 -3.96 11.63
N ARG A 232 40.06 -3.18 12.53
CA ARG A 232 38.63 -3.22 12.89
C ARG A 232 37.95 -1.91 12.59
#